data_AF-A7XUR3-F1
#
_entry.id   AF-A7XUR3-F1
#
_cell.length_a   1.000
_cell.length_b   1.000
_cell.length_c   1.000
_cell.angle_alpha   90.00
_cell.angle_beta   90.00
_cell.angle_gamma   90.00
#
_symmetry.space_group_name_H-M   'P 1'
#
loop_
_entity.id
_entity.type
_entity.pdbx_description
1 polymer ?
#
loop_
_entity_poly.entity_id
_entity_poly.type
_entity_poly.pdbx_seq_one_letter_code
_entity_poly.pdbx_strand_id
1 'polypeptide(L)' 'SNGLQQYTVSPNSHFHVLTRNNSKGKKYPELVQDRALDREEQAELSLTLTALDGGSPLRSGTA' A
#
# COMPACT_ATOMS: atom_id res chain seq x y z
N SER A 1 4.66 -15.81 11.89
CA SER A 1 3.49 -16.36 11.14
C SER A 1 3.65 -15.91 9.71
N ASN A 2 3.55 -16.81 8.74
CA ASN A 2 3.71 -16.46 7.31
C ASN A 2 2.49 -15.71 6.73
N GLY A 3 1.58 -15.25 7.59
CA GLY A 3 0.46 -14.41 7.19
C GLY A 3 0.91 -12.98 6.87
N LEU A 4 0.16 -12.36 5.96
CA LEU A 4 0.28 -10.95 5.60
C LEU A 4 0.26 -10.05 6.85
N GLN A 5 1.23 -9.13 6.94
CA GLN A 5 1.35 -8.18 8.04
C GLN A 5 0.86 -6.80 7.66
N GLN A 6 1.42 -6.23 6.59
CA GLN A 6 1.14 -4.87 6.17
C GLN A 6 1.29 -4.69 4.67
N TYR A 7 0.73 -3.58 4.19
CA TYR A 7 1.00 -3.04 2.87
C TYR A 7 1.80 -1.74 2.99
N THR A 8 2.66 -1.48 2.01
CA THR A 8 3.33 -0.19 1.80
C THR A 8 3.15 0.24 0.35
N VAL A 9 3.30 1.53 0.08
CA VAL A 9 3.29 2.10 -1.28
C VAL A 9 4.63 2.78 -1.55
N SER A 10 5.07 2.79 -2.79
CA SER A 10 6.29 3.50 -3.21
C SER A 10 6.28 4.96 -2.72
N PRO A 11 7.45 5.51 -2.33
CA PRO A 11 7.54 6.89 -1.87
C PRO A 11 6.91 7.86 -2.88
N ASN A 12 6.01 8.71 -2.39
CA ASN A 12 5.32 9.73 -3.18
C ASN A 12 4.77 10.81 -2.23
N SER A 13 4.33 11.95 -2.77
CA SER A 13 3.82 13.10 -2.00
C SER A 13 2.31 13.17 -1.85
N HIS A 14 1.55 12.33 -2.58
CA HIS A 14 0.10 12.48 -2.72
C HIS A 14 -0.70 11.43 -1.94
N PHE A 15 -0.09 10.27 -1.67
CA PHE A 15 -0.77 9.13 -1.11
C PHE A 15 0.05 8.36 -0.08
N HIS A 16 -0.65 7.88 0.94
CA HIS A 16 -0.21 6.78 1.78
C HIS A 16 -1.16 5.58 1.64
N VAL A 17 -0.77 4.43 2.21
CA VAL A 17 -1.61 3.24 2.27
C VAL A 17 -1.95 2.88 3.71
N LEU A 18 -3.21 2.56 3.96
CA LEU A 18 -3.66 2.00 5.23
C LEU A 18 -3.90 0.50 5.06
N THR A 19 -3.42 -0.30 6.02
CA THR A 19 -3.78 -1.72 6.11
C THR A 19 -5.04 -1.85 6.94
N ARG A 20 -6.15 -2.24 6.31
CA ARG A 20 -7.44 -2.50 6.98
C ARG A 20 -7.70 -3.99 7.12
N ASN A 21 -8.63 -4.35 7.99
CA ASN A 21 -9.16 -5.70 8.14
C ASN A 21 -10.65 -5.68 7.85
N ASN A 22 -11.14 -6.61 7.03
CA ASN A 22 -12.59 -6.79 6.86
C ASN A 22 -13.19 -7.58 8.04
N SER A 23 -14.51 -7.76 8.06
CA SER A 23 -15.23 -8.51 9.10
C SER A 23 -14.79 -9.98 9.26
N LYS A 24 -14.06 -10.53 8.29
CA LYS A 24 -13.48 -11.89 8.32
C LYS A 24 -12.00 -11.89 8.70
N GLY A 25 -11.45 -10.76 9.13
CA GLY A 25 -10.02 -10.62 9.49
C GLY A 25 -9.06 -10.65 8.30
N LYS A 26 -9.55 -10.60 7.05
CA LYS A 26 -8.69 -10.51 5.87
C LYS A 26 -8.18 -9.08 5.73
N LYS A 27 -6.86 -8.93 5.65
CA LYS A 27 -6.19 -7.66 5.41
C LYS A 27 -6.35 -7.22 3.95
N TYR A 28 -6.52 -5.91 3.74
CA TYR A 28 -6.54 -5.29 2.42
C TYR A 28 -5.99 -3.86 2.47
N PRO A 29 -5.41 -3.34 1.37
CA PRO A 29 -4.87 -1.99 1.31
C PRO A 29 -5.96 -0.97 0.92
N GLU A 30 -5.93 0.22 1.53
CA GLU A 30 -6.67 1.40 1.09
C GLU A 30 -5.67 2.50 0.74
N LEU A 31 -5.71 3.02 -0.49
CA LEU A 31 -4.94 4.19 -0.89
C LEU A 31 -5.66 5.44 -0.40
N VAL A 32 -4.98 6.26 0.39
CA VAL A 32 -5.54 7.47 1.00
C VAL A 32 -4.79 8.68 0.47
N GLN A 33 -5.54 9.67 0.02
CA GLN A 33 -5.00 10.91 -0.54
C GLN A 33 -4.65 11.90 0.56
N ASP A 34 -3.37 12.25 0.66
CA ASP A 34 -2.86 13.28 1.58
C ASP A 34 -2.84 14.67 0.95
N ARG A 35 -2.61 14.74 -0.37
CA ARG A 35 -2.53 16.00 -1.12
C ARG A 35 -3.38 15.93 -2.38
N ALA A 36 -3.95 17.07 -2.76
CA ALA A 36 -4.70 17.21 -4.02
C ALA A 36 -3.86 16.75 -5.21
N LEU A 37 -4.52 16.18 -6.22
CA LEU A 37 -3.90 15.90 -7.51
C LEU A 37 -4.14 17.10 -8.41
N ASP A 38 -3.15 17.42 -9.22
CA ASP A 38 -3.23 18.44 -10.26
C ASP A 38 -2.79 17.80 -11.57
N ARG A 39 -3.71 17.73 -12.55
CA ARG A 39 -3.48 17.07 -13.84
C ARG A 39 -2.56 17.93 -14.72
N GLU A 40 -2.61 19.25 -14.58
CA GLU A 40 -1.76 20.20 -15.28
C GLU A 40 -0.32 20.14 -14.77
N GLU A 41 -0.11 19.85 -13.47
CA GLU A 41 1.21 19.61 -12.88
C GLU A 41 1.74 18.20 -13.20
N GLN A 42 0.94 17.17 -12.91
CA GLN A 42 1.31 15.77 -13.14
C GLN A 42 0.08 14.95 -13.55
N ALA A 43 -0.02 14.66 -14.85
CA ALA A 43 -1.16 13.95 -15.42
C ALA A 43 -1.26 12.47 -15.01
N GLU A 44 -0.16 11.85 -14.56
CA GLU A 44 -0.12 10.44 -14.18
C GLU A 44 0.85 10.18 -13.01
N LEU A 45 0.45 9.30 -12.09
CA LEU A 45 1.30 8.78 -11.03
C LEU A 45 1.40 7.26 -11.14
N SER A 46 2.63 6.75 -11.25
CA SER A 46 2.91 5.32 -11.15
C SER A 46 3.32 4.98 -9.72
N LEU A 47 2.54 4.11 -9.07
CA LEU A 47 2.78 3.68 -7.71
C LEU A 47 3.03 2.16 -7.69
N THR A 48 3.92 1.71 -6.81
CA THR A 48 4.14 0.28 -6.55
C THR A 48 3.59 -0.07 -5.17
N LEU A 49 2.68 -1.05 -5.11
CA LEU A 49 2.15 -1.56 -3.85
C LEU A 49 2.96 -2.79 -3.42
N THR A 50 3.48 -2.78 -2.19
CA THR A 50 4.21 -3.91 -1.62
C THR A 50 3.42 -4.55 -0.48
N ALA A 51 3.21 -5.85 -0.55
CA ALA A 51 2.69 -6.66 0.55
C ALA A 51 3.84 -7.33 1.30
N LEU A 52 3.84 -7.30 2.63
CA LEU A 52 4.89 -7.87 3.49
C LEU A 52 4.29 -8.92 4.44
N ASP A 53 4.86 -10.12 4.48
CA ASP A 53 4.47 -11.16 5.45
C ASP A 53 5.21 -11.02 6.79
N GLY A 54 4.94 -11.93 7.75
CA GLY A 54 5.57 -11.96 9.08
C GLY A 54 6.51 -13.14 9.26
N GLY A 55 7.09 -13.62 8.16
CA GLY A 55 8.05 -14.73 8.14
C GLY A 55 9.42 -14.35 8.69
N SER A 56 10.28 -15.34 8.86
CA SER A 56 11.71 -15.14 9.08
C SER A 56 12.48 -16.11 8.17
N PRO A 57 13.07 -15.64 7.05
CA PRO A 57 13.09 -14.25 6.59
C PRO A 57 11.70 -13.74 6.18
N LEU A 58 11.51 -12.42 6.22
CA LEU A 58 10.32 -11.76 5.68
C LEU A 58 10.28 -11.95 4.15
N ARG A 59 9.09 -12.16 3.60
CA ARG A 59 8.86 -12.16 2.15
C ARG A 59 7.90 -11.07 1.74
N SER A 60 8.02 -10.65 0.49
CA SER A 60 7.19 -9.60 -0.10
C SER A 60 6.71 -9.95 -1.50
N GLY A 61 5.61 -9.33 -1.91
CA GLY A 61 5.13 -9.29 -3.29
C GLY A 61 4.83 -7.86 -3.69
N THR A 62 5.05 -7.53 -4.96
CA THR A 62 4.84 -6.19 -5.53
C THR A 62 3.86 -6.24 -6.69
N ALA A 63 3.06 -5.19 -6.85
CA ALA A 63 2.20 -4.95 -8.00
C ALA A 63 2.27 -3.48 -8.42
#